data_AF-A0A0S4JKY5-F1
#
_entry.id   AF-A0A0S4JKY5-F1
#
_cell.length_a   1.000
_cell.length_b   1.000
_cell.length_c   1.000
_cell.angle_alpha   90.00
_cell.angle_beta   90.00
_cell.angle_gamma   90.00
#
_symmetry.space_group_name_H-M   'P 1'
#
loop_
_entity.id
_entity.type
_entity.pdbx_description
1 polymer ?
#
loop_
_entity_poly.entity_id
_entity_poly.type
_entity_poly.pdbx_seq_one_letter_code
_entity_poly.pdbx_strand_id
1 'polypeptide(L)'
;MSDVANQDLGASNSSITVWTDGTCKGWMSKFSMGKSFFGASNWKRRYFVLAALGESVGLGYYEDMRAEKLVGTVRLHSDTTRVIANPSTLVHKQATAAGQDICIIFINPEDKKEMMLLLRTESRDDHDRWIAALTFHFKIIEAA
;
A
#
# COMPACT_ATOMS: atom_id res chain seq x y z
N MET A 1 -19.65 -53.61 -1.79
CA MET A 1 -20.45 -52.42 -1.45
C MET A 1 -19.85 -51.87 -0.15
N SER A 2 -18.63 -51.33 -0.09
CA SER A 2 -18.06 -50.16 -0.80
C SER A 2 -19.07 -49.01 -0.87
N ASP A 3 -18.82 -47.78 -0.42
CA ASP A 3 -17.63 -47.12 0.11
C ASP A 3 -18.03 -45.78 0.77
N VAL A 4 -17.21 -45.34 1.74
CA VAL A 4 -16.82 -43.95 2.03
C VAL A 4 -17.91 -42.91 2.37
N ALA A 5 -17.92 -42.54 3.67
CA ALA A 5 -18.40 -41.25 4.15
C ALA A 5 -17.53 -40.12 3.59
N ASN A 6 -18.10 -39.29 2.72
CA ASN A 6 -17.44 -38.08 2.24
C ASN A 6 -17.90 -36.89 3.07
N GLN A 7 -16.93 -36.33 3.78
CA GLN A 7 -17.00 -34.98 4.35
C GLN A 7 -17.23 -33.99 3.21
N ASP A 8 -18.09 -33.00 3.42
CA ASP A 8 -17.78 -31.70 2.86
C ASP A 8 -18.03 -30.62 3.91
N LEU A 9 -16.90 -30.11 4.37
CA LEU A 9 -16.74 -29.02 5.30
C LEU A 9 -17.42 -27.81 4.68
N GLY A 10 -18.32 -27.19 5.44
CA GLY A 10 -18.87 -25.88 5.10
C GLY A 10 -17.71 -24.93 4.82
N ALA A 11 -17.50 -24.64 3.54
CA ALA A 11 -16.57 -23.63 3.08
C ALA A 11 -16.99 -22.33 3.77
N SER A 12 -16.21 -21.93 4.78
CA SER A 12 -16.31 -20.61 5.35
C SER A 12 -16.08 -19.63 4.21
N ASN A 13 -17.16 -19.02 3.74
CA ASN A 13 -17.17 -17.84 2.91
C ASN A 13 -16.48 -16.72 3.71
N SER A 14 -15.15 -16.77 3.77
CA SER A 14 -14.32 -15.68 4.25
C SER A 14 -14.35 -14.62 3.17
N SER A 15 -15.46 -13.87 3.17
CA SER A 15 -15.54 -12.45 2.87
C SER A 15 -14.47 -11.99 1.88
N ILE A 16 -14.77 -12.20 0.58
CA ILE A 16 -14.30 -11.34 -0.49
C ILE A 16 -14.75 -9.94 -0.11
N THR A 17 -13.89 -9.24 0.65
CA THR A 17 -14.05 -7.84 0.97
C THR A 17 -13.79 -7.14 -0.34
N VAL A 18 -14.88 -6.78 -1.00
CA VAL A 18 -14.82 -6.14 -2.31
C VAL A 18 -14.09 -4.81 -2.09
N TRP A 19 -12.87 -4.69 -2.63
CA TRP A 19 -12.01 -3.51 -2.55
C TRP A 19 -12.55 -2.30 -3.33
N THR A 20 -13.84 -2.32 -3.70
CA THR A 20 -14.47 -1.35 -4.60
C THR A 20 -14.86 -0.04 -3.92
N ASP A 21 -14.98 -0.03 -2.59
CA ASP A 21 -15.39 1.15 -1.82
C ASP A 21 -14.18 1.92 -1.26
N GLY A 22 -13.05 1.87 -1.99
CA GLY A 22 -11.82 2.52 -1.57
C GLY A 22 -12.00 4.03 -1.37
N THR A 23 -11.56 4.54 -0.22
CA THR A 23 -11.69 5.95 0.18
C THR A 23 -10.80 6.87 -0.65
N CYS A 24 -9.72 6.34 -1.23
CA CYS A 24 -8.86 7.06 -2.15
C CYS A 24 -8.24 6.12 -3.18
N LYS A 25 -8.19 6.56 -4.44
CA LYS A 25 -7.56 5.83 -5.54
C LYS A 25 -6.88 6.76 -6.53
N GLY A 26 -5.92 6.24 -7.28
CA GLY A 26 -5.15 7.04 -8.25
C GLY A 26 -3.84 6.41 -8.67
N TRP A 27 -3.24 6.97 -9.71
CA TRP A 27 -1.92 6.56 -10.16
C TRP A 27 -0.84 7.12 -9.24
N MET A 28 0.09 6.26 -8.81
CA MET A 28 1.33 6.69 -8.16
C MET A 28 2.48 5.85 -8.68
N SER A 29 3.68 6.42 -8.63
CA SER A 29 4.91 5.65 -8.83
C SER A 29 5.38 5.12 -7.49
N LYS A 30 5.63 3.80 -7.40
CA LYS A 30 6.27 3.20 -6.22
C LYS A 30 7.72 2.86 -6.50
N PHE A 31 8.60 3.16 -5.56
CA PHE A 31 9.94 2.62 -5.57
C PHE A 31 9.92 1.14 -5.17
N SER A 32 10.78 0.31 -5.76
CA SER A 32 10.89 -1.10 -5.39
C SER A 32 11.44 -1.27 -3.97
N MET A 33 10.85 -2.19 -3.21
CA MET A 33 11.35 -2.61 -1.90
C MET A 33 12.27 -3.82 -2.14
N GLY A 34 13.58 -3.62 -2.28
CA GLY A 34 14.55 -4.73 -2.38
C GLY A 34 15.62 -4.62 -3.47
N LYS A 35 16.76 -5.25 -3.17
CA LYS A 35 18.11 -5.15 -3.77
C LYS A 35 18.15 -5.24 -5.31
N SER A 36 18.62 -4.19 -5.98
CA SER A 36 19.39 -4.37 -7.22
C SER A 36 20.49 -3.32 -7.33
N PHE A 37 21.73 -3.79 -7.45
CA PHE A 37 22.93 -2.97 -7.65
C PHE A 37 23.13 -2.57 -9.12
N PHE A 38 22.37 -3.15 -10.06
CA PHE A 38 22.48 -2.86 -11.49
C PHE A 38 21.11 -3.11 -12.14
N GLY A 39 20.32 -2.04 -12.36
CA GLY A 39 19.03 -2.17 -13.04
C GLY A 39 18.29 -0.85 -13.16
N ALA A 40 17.61 -0.67 -14.31
CA ALA A 40 16.81 0.49 -14.70
C ALA A 40 15.83 0.95 -13.60
N SER A 41 15.50 2.25 -13.63
CA SER A 41 14.53 2.95 -12.77
C SER A 41 13.68 2.01 -11.90
N ASN A 42 14.03 1.91 -10.62
CA ASN A 42 13.32 1.14 -9.61
C ASN A 42 11.87 1.64 -9.36
N TRP A 43 11.49 2.77 -9.97
CA TRP A 43 10.14 3.31 -9.96
C TRP A 43 9.22 2.57 -10.92
N LYS A 44 8.08 2.10 -10.40
CA LYS A 44 7.00 1.47 -11.17
C LYS A 44 5.71 2.22 -10.95
N ARG A 45 5.08 2.72 -12.02
CA ARG A 45 3.75 3.34 -11.99
C ARG A 45 2.69 2.25 -11.80
N ARG A 46 1.81 2.41 -10.81
CA ARG A 46 0.73 1.48 -10.48
C ARG A 46 -0.51 2.26 -10.08
N TYR A 47 -1.68 1.66 -10.31
CA TYR A 47 -2.93 2.24 -9.84
C TYR A 47 -3.17 1.75 -8.42
N PHE A 48 -3.24 2.67 -7.46
CA PHE A 48 -3.41 2.36 -6.04
C PHE A 48 -4.87 2.54 -5.63
N VAL A 49 -5.31 1.69 -4.70
CA VAL A 49 -6.61 1.78 -4.04
C VAL A 49 -6.39 1.60 -2.54
N LEU A 50 -6.79 2.60 -1.76
CA LEU A 50 -6.85 2.56 -0.31
C LEU A 50 -8.24 2.11 0.11
N ALA A 51 -8.35 0.98 0.79
CA ALA A 51 -9.64 0.42 1.23
C ALA A 51 -9.60 0.10 2.72
N ALA A 52 -10.69 0.40 3.42
CA ALA A 52 -10.88 -0.04 4.80
C ALA A 52 -11.14 -1.55 4.84
N LEU A 53 -10.48 -2.25 5.76
CA LEU A 53 -10.57 -3.69 5.97
C LEU A 53 -10.77 -3.99 7.47
N GLY A 54 -11.99 -3.74 7.95
CA GLY A 54 -12.31 -3.83 9.39
C GLY A 54 -11.47 -2.84 10.19
N GLU A 55 -10.66 -3.36 11.11
CA GLU A 55 -9.74 -2.56 11.96
C GLU A 55 -8.42 -2.17 11.26
N SER A 56 -8.20 -2.66 10.04
CA SER A 56 -7.00 -2.37 9.25
C SER A 56 -7.35 -1.65 7.96
N VAL A 57 -6.33 -1.13 7.28
CA VAL A 57 -6.47 -0.53 5.95
C VAL A 57 -5.59 -1.30 4.99
N GLY A 58 -6.14 -1.63 3.83
CA GLY A 58 -5.38 -2.23 2.75
C GLY A 58 -4.99 -1.18 1.72
N LEU A 59 -3.74 -1.22 1.28
CA LEU A 59 -3.24 -0.47 0.13
C LEU A 59 -2.94 -1.46 -1.00
N GLY A 60 -3.93 -1.69 -1.85
CA GLY A 60 -3.80 -2.53 -3.04
C GLY A 60 -3.22 -1.73 -4.21
N TYR A 61 -2.42 -2.39 -5.06
CA TYR A 61 -1.92 -1.77 -6.29
C TYR A 61 -2.00 -2.71 -7.50
N TYR A 62 -2.39 -2.12 -8.63
CA TYR A 62 -2.85 -2.81 -9.84
C TYR A 62 -2.06 -2.35 -11.07
N GLU A 63 -2.11 -3.14 -12.15
CA GLU A 63 -1.50 -2.77 -13.43
C GLU A 63 -2.29 -1.69 -14.17
N ASP A 64 -3.60 -1.59 -13.91
CA ASP A 64 -4.53 -0.71 -14.59
C ASP A 64 -5.53 -0.05 -13.62
N MET A 65 -6.23 0.98 -14.12
CA MET A 65 -7.23 1.74 -13.38
C MET A 65 -8.56 1.00 -13.14
N ARG A 66 -8.79 -0.12 -13.85
CA ARG A 66 -9.98 -0.95 -13.64
C ARG A 66 -9.83 -1.84 -12.42
N ALA A 67 -8.62 -1.93 -11.87
CA ALA A 67 -8.27 -2.75 -10.73
C ALA A 67 -8.59 -4.25 -10.95
N GLU A 68 -8.49 -4.71 -12.20
CA GLU A 68 -8.78 -6.11 -12.57
C GLU A 68 -7.63 -7.06 -12.20
N LYS A 69 -6.38 -6.58 -12.30
CA LYS A 69 -5.18 -7.38 -12.01
C LYS A 69 -4.39 -6.82 -10.83
N LEU A 70 -4.58 -7.43 -9.65
CA LEU A 70 -3.83 -7.11 -8.44
C LEU A 70 -2.36 -7.49 -8.62
N VAL A 71 -1.45 -6.55 -8.42
CA VAL A 71 0.00 -6.78 -8.45
C VAL A 71 0.52 -7.06 -7.04
N GLY A 72 -0.06 -6.40 -6.04
CA GLY A 72 0.25 -6.67 -4.65
C GLY A 72 -0.59 -5.82 -3.72
N THR A 73 -0.49 -6.14 -2.44
CA THR A 73 -1.21 -5.43 -1.38
C THR A 73 -0.28 -5.20 -0.21
N VAL A 74 -0.50 -4.09 0.49
CA VAL A 74 0.14 -3.80 1.77
C VAL A 74 -0.95 -3.69 2.81
N ARG A 75 -0.87 -4.51 3.86
CA ARG A 75 -1.76 -4.39 5.01
C ARG A 75 -1.17 -3.40 6.00
N LEU A 76 -1.92 -2.35 6.28
CA LEU A 76 -1.53 -1.23 7.13
C LEU A 76 -2.41 -1.24 8.39
N HIS A 77 -1.77 -1.22 9.56
CA HIS A 77 -2.44 -1.15 10.85
C HIS A 77 -2.20 0.23 11.49
N SER A 78 -3.22 0.80 12.12
CA SER A 78 -3.19 2.16 12.66
C SER A 78 -2.16 2.36 13.77
N ASP A 79 -1.84 1.31 14.52
CA ASP A 79 -0.91 1.29 15.65
C ASP A 79 0.58 1.23 15.24
N THR A 80 0.86 0.66 14.06
CA THR A 80 2.21 0.35 13.59
C THR A 80 2.57 1.03 12.27
N THR A 81 1.59 1.64 11.59
CA THR A 81 1.81 2.37 10.34
C THR A 81 2.04 3.85 10.62
N ARG A 82 3.07 4.41 9.99
CA ARG A 82 3.46 5.81 10.10
C ARG A 82 3.62 6.37 8.70
N VAL A 83 3.14 7.59 8.48
CA VAL A 83 3.23 8.26 7.17
C VAL A 83 4.08 9.51 7.31
N ILE A 84 5.07 9.65 6.43
CA ILE A 84 5.86 10.86 6.29
C ILE A 84 5.40 11.54 5.01
N ALA A 85 4.72 12.68 5.17
CA ALA A 85 4.10 13.39 4.07
C ALA A 85 5.12 14.04 3.14
N ASN A 86 6.25 14.53 3.64
CA ASN A 86 7.30 15.12 2.82
C ASN A 86 8.64 14.48 3.19
N PRO A 87 8.91 13.25 2.73
CA PRO A 87 10.15 12.58 3.05
C PRO A 87 11.32 13.30 2.37
N SER A 88 12.42 13.42 3.09
CA SER A 88 13.69 13.92 2.55
C SER A 88 14.60 12.75 2.17
N THR A 89 15.71 13.06 1.49
CA THR A 89 16.75 12.07 1.16
C THR A 89 17.42 11.45 2.39
N LEU A 90 17.29 12.06 3.56
CA LEU A 90 17.73 11.49 4.85
C LEU A 90 16.85 10.30 5.26
N VAL A 91 15.54 10.37 5.00
CA VAL A 91 14.58 9.30 5.28
C VAL A 91 14.72 8.18 4.23
N HIS A 92 14.75 8.56 2.94
CA HIS A 92 14.88 7.61 1.85
C HIS A 92 15.66 8.24 0.70
N LYS A 93 16.75 7.60 0.23
CA LYS A 93 17.68 8.17 -0.78
C LYS A 93 17.02 8.65 -2.09
N GLN A 94 15.83 8.17 -2.39
CA GLN A 94 15.07 8.48 -3.61
C GLN A 94 13.92 9.45 -3.39
N ALA A 95 13.72 9.92 -2.16
CA ALA A 95 12.75 10.95 -1.83
C ALA A 95 13.29 12.33 -2.27
N THR A 96 13.18 12.60 -3.56
CA THR A 96 13.77 13.76 -4.24
C THR A 96 12.74 14.75 -4.76
N ALA A 97 11.44 14.44 -4.67
CA ALA A 97 10.34 15.29 -5.15
C ALA A 97 9.50 15.77 -3.95
N ALA A 98 9.98 16.80 -3.27
CA ALA A 98 9.24 17.42 -2.17
C ALA A 98 7.86 17.91 -2.63
N GLY A 99 6.83 17.66 -1.81
CA GLY A 99 5.43 17.95 -2.16
C GLY A 99 4.79 16.96 -3.14
N GLN A 100 5.47 15.85 -3.48
CA GLN A 100 4.94 14.76 -4.30
C GLN A 100 5.28 13.38 -3.75
N ASP A 101 6.43 13.25 -3.08
CA ASP A 101 6.85 12.01 -2.45
C ASP A 101 6.10 11.78 -1.14
N ILE A 102 5.70 10.54 -0.89
CA ILE A 102 5.06 10.08 0.35
C ILE A 102 5.78 8.82 0.80
N CYS A 103 6.20 8.74 2.06
CA CYS A 103 6.79 7.51 2.61
C CYS A 103 5.85 6.87 3.63
N ILE A 104 5.50 5.61 3.40
CA ILE A 104 4.71 4.80 4.33
C ILE A 104 5.64 3.81 5.01
N ILE A 105 5.76 3.91 6.33
CA ILE A 105 6.52 2.99 7.18
C ILE A 105 5.53 2.05 7.86
N PHE A 106 5.74 0.75 7.73
CA PHE A 106 4.83 -0.27 8.27
C PHE A 106 5.59 -1.54 8.67
N ILE A 107 4.98 -2.37 9.51
CA ILE A 107 5.52 -3.69 9.84
C ILE A 107 4.94 -4.72 8.87
N ASN A 108 5.81 -5.43 8.16
CA ASN A 108 5.38 -6.55 7.34
C ASN A 108 4.83 -7.67 8.25
N PRO A 109 3.57 -8.10 8.09
CA PRO A 109 2.99 -9.12 8.95
C PRO A 109 3.69 -10.47 8.87
N GLU A 110 4.35 -10.78 7.74
CA GLU A 110 4.98 -12.08 7.50
C GLU A 110 6.29 -12.25 8.27
N ASP A 111 7.20 -11.29 8.18
CA ASP A 111 8.54 -11.38 8.77
C ASP A 111 8.79 -10.39 9.92
N LYS A 112 7.75 -9.63 10.31
CA LYS A 112 7.76 -8.64 11.40
C LYS A 112 8.80 -7.55 11.25
N LYS A 113 9.32 -7.33 10.04
CA LYS A 113 10.28 -6.26 9.78
C LYS A 113 9.58 -4.95 9.45
N GLU A 114 10.20 -3.87 9.90
CA GLU A 114 9.83 -2.54 9.44
C GLU A 114 10.26 -2.34 7.98
N MET A 115 9.31 -1.88 7.17
CA MET A 115 9.44 -1.67 5.74
C MET A 115 9.10 -0.22 5.42
N MET A 116 9.74 0.32 4.38
CA MET A 116 9.45 1.64 3.83
C MET A 116 8.94 1.49 2.40
N LEU A 117 7.76 2.04 2.13
CA LEU A 117 7.21 2.19 0.80
C LEU A 117 7.25 3.66 0.40
N LEU A 118 8.18 4.00 -0.49
CA LEU A 118 8.21 5.32 -1.12
C LEU A 118 7.28 5.36 -2.33
N LEU A 119 6.37 6.33 -2.31
CA LEU A 119 5.41 6.64 -3.36
C LEU A 119 5.67 8.05 -3.88
N ARG A 120 5.32 8.30 -5.14
CA ARG A 120 5.37 9.61 -5.78
C ARG A 120 4.08 9.86 -6.55
N THR A 121 3.40 10.95 -6.23
CA THR A 121 2.21 11.42 -6.94
C THR A 121 2.56 12.23 -8.19
N GLU A 122 1.59 12.47 -9.06
CA GLU A 122 1.80 13.20 -10.32
C GLU A 122 1.83 14.72 -10.13
N SER A 123 1.20 15.22 -9.07
CA SER A 123 1.15 16.64 -8.73
C SER A 123 1.06 16.85 -7.22
N ARG A 124 1.23 18.11 -6.80
CA ARG A 124 1.03 18.52 -5.41
C ARG A 124 -0.43 18.39 -4.95
N ASP A 125 -1.39 18.71 -5.81
CA ASP A 125 -2.81 18.55 -5.47
C ASP A 125 -3.16 17.07 -5.26
N ASP A 126 -2.59 16.19 -6.07
CA ASP A 126 -2.76 14.75 -5.93
C ASP A 126 -2.09 14.23 -4.64
N HIS A 127 -0.90 14.75 -4.33
CA HIS A 127 -0.22 14.53 -3.06
C HIS A 127 -1.10 14.90 -1.86
N ASP A 128 -1.61 16.12 -1.82
CA ASP A 128 -2.40 16.62 -0.69
C ASP A 128 -3.68 15.81 -0.50
N ARG A 129 -4.31 15.37 -1.60
CA ARG A 129 -5.46 14.45 -1.57
C ARG A 129 -5.10 13.10 -0.96
N TRP A 130 -3.97 12.51 -1.34
CA TRP A 130 -3.50 11.24 -0.77
C TRP A 130 -3.12 11.37 0.70
N ILE A 131 -2.45 12.46 1.10
CA ILE A 131 -2.14 12.74 2.50
C ILE A 131 -3.41 12.89 3.32
N ALA A 132 -4.40 13.65 2.85
CA ALA A 132 -5.69 13.78 3.53
C ALA A 132 -6.34 12.41 3.76
N ALA A 133 -6.38 11.54 2.75
CA ALA A 133 -6.93 10.19 2.88
C ALA A 133 -6.14 9.32 3.87
N LEU A 134 -4.81 9.38 3.86
CA LEU A 134 -3.94 8.62 4.77
C LEU A 134 -4.04 9.13 6.22
N THR A 135 -4.16 10.44 6.43
CA THR A 135 -4.27 11.06 7.78
C THR A 135 -5.52 10.64 8.52
N PHE A 136 -6.58 10.26 7.81
CA PHE A 136 -7.80 9.74 8.43
C PHE A 136 -7.54 8.40 9.15
N HIS A 137 -6.54 7.64 8.72
CA HIS A 137 -6.26 6.30 9.21
C HIS A 137 -4.97 6.19 10.03
N PHE A 138 -3.99 7.08 9.81
CA PHE A 138 -2.64 6.93 10.33
C PHE A 138 -2.07 8.21 10.91
N LYS A 139 -1.17 8.04 11.87
CA LYS A 139 -0.37 9.15 12.40
C LYS A 139 0.62 9.65 11.34
N ILE A 140 0.55 10.94 11.02
CA ILE A 140 1.60 11.62 10.26
C ILE A 140 2.78 11.93 11.17
N ILE A 141 3.99 11.75 10.64
CA ILE A 141 5.23 12.12 11.29
C ILE A 141 5.94 13.12 10.39
N GLU A 142 6.43 14.21 10.98
CA GLU A 142 7.28 15.16 10.28
C GLU A 142 8.67 14.55 10.08
N ALA A 143 9.20 14.64 8.87
CA ALA A 143 10.61 14.32 8.63
C ALA A 143 11.45 15.41 9.29
N ALA A 144 12.34 15.01 10.21
CA ALA A 144 13.40 15.86 10.73
C ALA A 144 14.44 16.19 9.66
#